data_AF-A0A6T1M7J9-F1
#
_entry.id   AF-A0A6T1M7J9-F1
#
_cell.length_a   1.000
_cell.length_b   1.000
_cell.length_c   1.000
_cell.angle_alpha   90.00
_cell.angle_beta   90.00
_cell.angle_gamma   90.00
#
_symmetry.space_group_name_H-M   'P 1'
#
loop_
_entity.id
_entity.type
_entity.pdbx_description
1 polymer ?
#
loop_
_entity_poly.entity_id
_entity_poly.type
_entity_poly.pdbx_seq_one_letter_code
_entity_poly.pdbx_strand_id
1 'polypeptide(L)'
;MDGKQPTTVGYGITSDPIRGCSYDSLFAAVGQSIKEPWRVIGVDQTGCSVEDCNGYTLRRMKLSATGESVVERITINEEVGTVAYNVCDAGGRPGDVERVLAIHTPLRLEFYERSARSGLRVDWKAPYDMARETFSNMVQLALKIETSA
;
A
#
# COMPACT_ATOMS: atom_id res chain seq x y z
N MET A 1 16.73 23.98 -1.07
CA MET A 1 15.62 24.46 -0.23
C MET A 1 15.10 23.26 0.51
N ASP A 2 15.50 23.08 1.77
CA ASP A 2 14.93 22.02 2.60
C ASP A 2 13.55 22.50 3.08
N GLY A 3 12.53 22.15 2.30
CA GLY A 3 11.15 22.39 2.67
C GLY A 3 10.84 21.61 3.95
N LYS A 4 10.06 22.21 4.86
CA LYS A 4 9.57 21.52 6.05
C LYS A 4 8.87 20.23 5.63
N GLN A 5 9.26 19.10 6.23
CA GLN A 5 8.65 17.81 5.97
C GLN A 5 7.13 17.87 6.18
N PRO A 6 6.31 17.35 5.25
CA PRO A 6 4.87 17.28 5.43
C PRO A 6 4.52 16.41 6.65
N THR A 7 3.41 16.73 7.32
CA THR A 7 2.89 15.89 8.41
C THR A 7 1.96 14.79 7.91
N THR A 8 1.32 14.99 6.75
CA THR A 8 0.39 14.06 6.12
C THR A 8 0.78 13.77 4.68
N VAL A 9 0.23 12.69 4.12
CA VAL A 9 0.41 12.33 2.69
C VAL A 9 -0.18 13.40 1.76
N GLY A 10 -1.31 14.02 2.11
CA GLY A 10 -1.96 15.00 1.27
C GLY A 10 -2.44 14.38 -0.05
N TYR A 11 -2.16 15.02 -1.18
CA TYR A 11 -2.53 14.51 -2.51
C TYR A 11 -1.55 13.48 -3.07
N GLY A 12 -0.53 13.09 -2.32
CA GLY A 12 0.36 12.00 -2.68
C GLY A 12 1.79 12.21 -2.23
N ILE A 13 2.48 11.09 -2.08
CA ILE A 13 3.87 11.01 -1.68
C ILE A 13 4.59 9.99 -2.55
N THR A 14 5.84 10.28 -2.91
CA THR A 14 6.69 9.38 -3.68
C THR A 14 7.91 8.96 -2.86
N SER A 15 8.36 7.73 -3.06
CA SER A 15 9.62 7.24 -2.52
C SER A 15 10.82 7.92 -3.19
N ASP A 16 11.98 7.78 -2.55
CA ASP A 16 13.26 8.03 -3.21
C ASP A 16 13.44 7.05 -4.40
N PRO A 17 14.33 7.34 -5.37
CA PRO A 17 14.57 6.42 -6.46
C PRO A 17 15.03 5.05 -5.93
N ILE A 18 14.37 4.00 -6.40
CA ILE A 18 14.66 2.62 -5.99
C ILE A 18 15.74 2.07 -6.93
N ARG A 19 16.75 1.42 -6.34
CA ARG A 19 17.89 0.82 -7.04
C ARG A 19 18.20 -0.53 -6.41
N GLY A 20 18.85 -1.40 -7.18
CA GLY A 20 19.32 -2.70 -6.70
C GLY A 20 18.26 -3.81 -6.73
N CYS A 21 17.06 -3.55 -7.24
CA CYS A 21 16.08 -4.58 -7.59
C CYS A 21 15.40 -4.28 -8.93
N SER A 22 14.84 -5.31 -9.54
CA SER A 22 14.01 -5.22 -10.74
C SER A 22 12.58 -4.75 -10.43
N TYR A 23 11.85 -4.37 -11.48
CA TYR A 23 10.40 -4.12 -11.37
C TYR A 23 9.67 -5.37 -10.85
N ASP A 24 10.02 -6.54 -11.37
CA ASP A 24 9.38 -7.81 -11.01
C ASP A 24 9.56 -8.15 -9.53
N SER A 25 10.77 -7.99 -8.98
CA SER A 25 11.01 -8.17 -7.54
C SER A 25 10.25 -7.17 -6.68
N LEU A 26 10.12 -5.92 -7.15
CA LEU A 26 9.32 -4.91 -6.45
C LEU A 26 7.82 -5.25 -6.50
N PHE A 27 7.32 -5.70 -7.64
CA PHE A 27 5.93 -6.13 -7.81
C PHE A 27 5.63 -7.38 -6.98
N ALA A 28 6.54 -8.35 -6.93
CA ALA A 28 6.46 -9.51 -6.07
C ALA A 28 6.43 -9.13 -4.57
N ALA A 29 7.23 -8.14 -4.16
CA ALA A 29 7.18 -7.61 -2.80
C ALA A 29 5.83 -6.95 -2.47
N VAL A 30 5.24 -6.22 -3.42
CA VAL A 30 3.88 -5.67 -3.27
C VAL A 30 2.87 -6.80 -3.09
N GLY A 31 2.89 -7.82 -3.94
CA GLY A 31 2.02 -9.00 -3.82
C GLY A 31 2.18 -9.70 -2.47
N GLN A 32 3.42 -9.93 -2.02
CA GLN A 32 3.71 -10.53 -0.73
C GLN A 32 3.20 -9.65 0.42
N SER A 33 3.33 -8.33 0.33
CA SER A 33 2.84 -7.42 1.37
C SER A 33 1.32 -7.39 1.52
N ILE A 34 0.58 -7.74 0.47
CA ILE A 34 -0.87 -7.92 0.54
C ILE A 34 -1.19 -9.15 1.39
N LYS A 35 -0.46 -10.25 1.19
CA LYS A 35 -0.64 -11.52 1.90
C LYS A 35 -0.06 -11.49 3.33
N GLU A 36 1.01 -10.74 3.53
CA GLU A 36 1.79 -10.66 4.76
C GLU A 36 2.00 -9.18 5.18
N PRO A 37 0.93 -8.43 5.51
CA PRO A 37 1.00 -6.98 5.76
C PRO A 37 1.92 -6.58 6.91
N TRP A 38 2.08 -7.44 7.92
CA TRP A 38 2.98 -7.21 9.06
C TRP A 38 4.45 -7.04 8.67
N ARG A 39 4.84 -7.39 7.44
CA ARG A 39 6.19 -7.15 6.93
C ARG A 39 6.48 -5.69 6.63
N VAL A 40 5.43 -4.89 6.41
CA VAL A 40 5.59 -3.52 5.87
C VAL A 40 4.79 -2.46 6.59
N ILE A 41 3.73 -2.84 7.31
CA ILE A 41 2.90 -1.94 8.12
C ILE A 41 2.71 -2.48 9.54
N GLY A 42 2.43 -1.58 10.49
CA GLY A 42 2.21 -1.91 11.91
C GLY A 42 0.85 -2.58 12.18
N VAL A 43 0.78 -3.89 11.95
CA VAL A 43 -0.39 -4.73 12.22
C VAL A 43 -0.03 -5.98 13.02
N ASP A 44 -0.99 -6.48 13.79
CA ASP A 44 -0.86 -7.76 14.49
C ASP A 44 -0.92 -8.91 13.48
N GLN A 45 0.20 -9.64 13.34
CA GLN A 45 0.32 -10.78 12.43
C GLN A 45 -0.78 -11.84 12.68
N THR A 46 -1.14 -12.09 13.94
CA THR A 46 -2.17 -13.09 14.27
C THR A 46 -3.59 -12.61 13.97
N GLY A 47 -3.77 -11.29 13.89
CA GLY A 47 -5.02 -10.63 13.50
C GLY A 47 -5.19 -10.44 11.99
N CYS A 48 -4.27 -10.97 11.17
CA CYS A 48 -4.31 -10.85 9.72
C CYS A 48 -4.92 -12.09 9.07
N SER A 49 -5.82 -11.89 8.11
CA SER A 49 -6.35 -12.95 7.25
C SER A 49 -6.59 -12.43 5.83
N VAL A 50 -6.44 -13.31 4.85
CA VAL A 50 -6.61 -12.97 3.44
C VAL A 50 -7.46 -14.03 2.76
N GLU A 51 -8.38 -13.58 1.93
CA GLU A 51 -9.26 -14.41 1.11
C GLU A 51 -9.17 -13.94 -0.34
N ASP A 52 -8.96 -14.87 -1.27
CA ASP A 52 -9.01 -14.56 -2.69
C ASP A 52 -10.44 -14.68 -3.20
N CYS A 53 -11.00 -13.55 -3.63
CA CYS A 53 -12.33 -13.47 -4.18
C CYS A 53 -12.26 -13.30 -5.71
N ASN A 54 -13.40 -13.46 -6.38
CA ASN A 54 -13.46 -13.22 -7.82
C ASN A 54 -13.24 -11.72 -8.12
N GLY A 55 -12.05 -11.39 -8.65
CA GLY A 55 -11.68 -10.04 -9.07
C GLY A 55 -11.07 -9.14 -8.00
N TYR A 56 -10.89 -9.61 -6.76
CA TYR A 56 -10.23 -8.85 -5.69
C TYR A 56 -9.72 -9.78 -4.58
N THR A 57 -8.76 -9.32 -3.79
CA THR A 57 -8.35 -9.95 -2.55
C THR A 57 -9.00 -9.24 -1.37
N LEU A 58 -9.67 -9.97 -0.48
CA LEU A 58 -10.22 -9.43 0.76
C LEU A 58 -9.17 -9.61 1.87
N ARG A 59 -8.70 -8.50 2.45
CA ARG A 59 -7.74 -8.52 3.56
C ARG A 59 -8.42 -8.02 4.83
N ARG A 60 -8.24 -8.78 5.90
CA ARG A 60 -8.60 -8.42 7.28
C ARG A 60 -7.32 -8.24 8.06
N MET A 61 -7.22 -7.16 8.84
CA MET A 61 -6.05 -6.87 9.67
C MET A 61 -6.47 -6.18 10.96
N LYS A 62 -5.62 -6.28 11.99
CA LYS A 62 -5.78 -5.55 13.24
C LYS A 62 -4.61 -4.59 13.41
N LEU A 63 -4.90 -3.29 13.47
CA LEU A 63 -3.88 -2.26 13.61
C LEU A 63 -3.22 -2.35 14.99
N SER A 64 -1.88 -2.39 15.05
CA SER A 64 -1.18 -2.53 16.33
C SER A 64 -1.35 -1.29 17.23
N ALA A 65 -1.46 -0.11 16.63
CA ALA A 65 -1.54 1.15 17.36
C ALA A 65 -2.89 1.38 18.05
N THR A 66 -4.00 0.94 17.43
CA THR A 66 -5.36 1.23 17.92
C THR A 66 -6.12 -0.02 18.34
N GLY A 67 -5.67 -1.21 17.93
CA GLY A 67 -6.40 -2.46 18.09
C GLY A 67 -7.61 -2.60 17.14
N GLU A 68 -7.85 -1.61 16.27
CA GLU A 68 -8.97 -1.58 15.34
C GLU A 68 -8.85 -2.68 14.28
N SER A 69 -9.96 -3.35 13.99
CA SER A 69 -10.06 -4.31 12.89
C SER A 69 -10.47 -3.59 11.61
N VAL A 70 -9.63 -3.69 10.59
CA VAL A 70 -9.84 -3.10 9.27
C VAL A 70 -10.04 -4.21 8.25
N VAL A 71 -11.05 -4.03 7.39
CA VAL A 71 -11.33 -4.90 6.24
C VAL A 71 -11.12 -4.08 4.98
N GLU A 72 -10.36 -4.60 4.01
CA GLU A 72 -10.08 -3.92 2.74
C GLU A 72 -10.32 -4.87 1.57
N ARG A 73 -10.94 -4.37 0.50
CA ARG A 73 -10.90 -4.99 -0.82
C ARG A 73 -9.70 -4.45 -1.57
N ILE A 74 -8.89 -5.35 -2.11
CA ILE A 74 -7.64 -5.03 -2.78
C ILE A 74 -7.71 -5.50 -4.22
N THR A 75 -7.45 -4.61 -5.16
CA THR A 75 -7.37 -4.93 -6.59
C THR A 75 -6.00 -4.57 -7.11
N ILE A 76 -5.49 -5.38 -8.04
CA ILE A 76 -4.20 -5.21 -8.67
C ILE A 76 -4.45 -5.00 -10.16
N ASN A 77 -3.91 -3.92 -10.71
CA ASN A 77 -3.82 -3.72 -12.15
C ASN A 77 -2.34 -3.81 -12.52
N GLU A 78 -1.94 -4.99 -13.02
CA GLU A 78 -0.54 -5.28 -13.37
C GLU A 78 -0.07 -4.45 -14.56
N GLU A 79 -0.95 -4.23 -15.55
CA GLU A 79 -0.66 -3.48 -16.77
C GLU A 79 -0.24 -2.03 -16.47
N VAL A 80 -0.91 -1.40 -15.49
CA VAL A 80 -0.64 -0.01 -15.08
C VAL A 80 0.30 0.06 -13.87
N GLY A 81 0.63 -1.08 -13.24
CA GLY A 81 1.50 -1.13 -12.06
C GLY A 81 0.87 -0.49 -10.82
N THR A 82 -0.44 -0.66 -10.61
CA THR A 82 -1.15 -0.06 -9.47
C THR A 82 -1.89 -1.09 -8.62
N VAL A 83 -1.91 -0.86 -7.31
CA VAL A 83 -2.74 -1.59 -6.35
C VAL A 83 -3.67 -0.60 -5.66
N ALA A 84 -4.97 -0.89 -5.65
CA ALA A 84 -5.95 -0.12 -4.92
C ALA A 84 -6.40 -0.86 -3.65
N TYR A 85 -6.43 -0.15 -2.52
CA TYR A 85 -6.87 -0.62 -1.21
C TYR A 85 -8.10 0.18 -0.80
N ASN A 86 -9.25 -0.50 -0.75
CA ASN A 86 -10.53 0.15 -0.48
C ASN A 86 -11.12 -0.41 0.81
N VAL A 87 -11.06 0.41 1.87
CA VAL A 87 -11.58 0.05 3.20
C VAL A 87 -13.08 -0.17 3.12
N CYS A 88 -13.54 -1.26 3.73
CA CYS A 88 -14.94 -1.64 3.77
C CYS A 88 -15.64 -1.12 5.05
N ASP A 89 -16.92 -0.82 4.92
CA ASP A 89 -17.81 -0.61 6.06
C ASP A 89 -18.09 -1.93 6.83
N ALA A 90 -18.82 -1.83 7.94
CA ALA A 90 -19.21 -3.00 8.73
C ALA A 90 -20.06 -4.03 7.96
N GLY A 91 -20.67 -3.64 6.83
CA GLY A 91 -21.40 -4.52 5.92
C GLY A 91 -20.54 -5.13 4.82
N GLY A 92 -19.23 -4.90 4.82
CA GLY A 92 -18.30 -5.42 3.81
C GLY A 92 -18.36 -4.68 2.47
N ARG A 93 -18.97 -3.49 2.43
CA ARG A 93 -19.05 -2.67 1.21
C ARG A 93 -17.87 -1.71 1.15
N PRO A 94 -17.17 -1.60 0.00
CA PRO A 94 -16.11 -0.63 -0.18
C PRO A 94 -16.61 0.81 0.00
N GLY A 95 -15.79 1.66 0.62
CA GLY A 95 -16.06 3.10 0.74
C GLY A 95 -15.87 3.86 -0.58
N ASP A 96 -16.24 5.14 -0.58
CA ASP A 96 -16.17 6.03 -1.76
C ASP A 96 -14.75 6.48 -2.15
N VAL A 97 -13.75 6.14 -1.33
CA VAL A 97 -12.33 6.47 -1.54
C VAL A 97 -11.46 5.23 -1.42
N GLU A 98 -10.39 5.19 -2.21
CA GLU A 98 -9.41 4.12 -2.22
C GLU A 98 -7.99 4.70 -2.13
N ARG A 99 -7.13 3.99 -1.39
CA ARG A 99 -5.69 4.28 -1.33
C ARG A 99 -5.03 3.55 -2.48
N VAL A 100 -4.11 4.18 -3.16
CA VAL A 100 -3.42 3.62 -4.32
C VAL A 100 -1.92 3.57 -4.05
N LEU A 101 -1.34 2.38 -4.24
CA LEU A 101 0.10 2.20 -4.43
C LEU A 101 0.36 2.12 -5.93
N ALA A 102 1.19 3.02 -6.47
CA ALA A 102 1.63 2.96 -7.85
C ALA A 102 3.14 2.69 -7.94
N ILE A 103 3.54 1.84 -8.88
CA ILE A 103 4.93 1.60 -9.24
C ILE A 103 5.24 2.36 -10.52
N HIS A 104 6.20 3.27 -10.47
CA HIS A 104 6.62 4.09 -11.61
C HIS A 104 7.93 3.60 -12.21
N THR A 105 8.20 3.98 -13.46
CA THR A 105 9.52 3.83 -14.11
C THR A 105 10.08 5.21 -14.48
N PRO A 106 11.32 5.59 -14.09
CA PRO A 106 12.28 4.84 -13.25
C PRO A 106 11.72 4.46 -11.87
N LEU A 107 12.18 3.33 -11.32
CA LEU A 107 11.57 2.68 -10.15
C LEU A 107 11.36 3.63 -8.97
N ARG A 108 10.09 3.84 -8.63
CA ARG A 108 9.60 4.56 -7.45
C ARG A 108 8.26 3.98 -7.03
N LEU A 109 7.97 4.08 -5.74
CA LEU A 109 6.63 3.85 -5.22
C LEU A 109 5.94 5.20 -5.00
N GLU A 110 4.66 5.27 -5.27
CA GLU A 110 3.81 6.41 -4.93
C GLU A 110 2.60 5.94 -4.14
N PHE A 111 2.26 6.70 -3.10
CA PHE A 111 1.05 6.54 -2.33
C PHE A 111 0.18 7.77 -2.47
N TYR A 112 -1.10 7.57 -2.73
CA TYR A 112 -2.11 8.63 -2.71
C TYR A 112 -3.49 8.03 -2.41
N GLU A 113 -4.47 8.88 -2.11
CA GLU A 113 -5.87 8.49 -2.00
C GLU A 113 -6.66 9.15 -3.12
N ARG A 114 -7.66 8.46 -3.66
CA ARG A 114 -8.54 9.00 -4.70
C ARG A 114 -9.99 8.60 -4.47
N SER A 115 -10.90 9.35 -5.07
CA SER A 115 -12.31 8.96 -5.19
C SER A 115 -12.42 7.71 -6.07
N ALA A 116 -13.09 6.67 -5.56
CA ALA A 116 -13.37 5.44 -6.30
C ALA A 116 -14.34 5.67 -7.48
N ARG A 117 -15.06 6.79 -7.50
CA ARG A 117 -16.02 7.15 -8.57
C ARG A 117 -15.40 8.01 -9.67
N SER A 118 -14.63 9.03 -9.28
CA SER A 118 -14.11 10.03 -10.22
C SER A 118 -12.62 9.87 -10.54
N GLY A 119 -11.88 9.09 -9.76
CA GLY A 119 -10.43 8.96 -9.86
C GLY A 119 -9.65 10.19 -9.39
N LEU A 120 -10.32 11.28 -8.98
CA LEU A 120 -9.66 12.49 -8.49
C LEU A 120 -8.99 12.24 -7.14
N ARG A 121 -7.77 12.75 -6.99
CA ARG A 121 -7.03 12.65 -5.73
C ARG A 121 -7.72 13.45 -4.63
N VAL A 122 -7.69 12.90 -3.42
CA VAL A 122 -8.22 13.54 -2.21
C VAL A 122 -7.09 13.79 -1.22
N ASP A 123 -7.31 14.77 -0.33
CA ASP A 123 -6.33 15.17 0.68
C ASP A 123 -6.26 14.11 1.80
N TRP A 124 -5.33 13.17 1.65
CA TRP A 124 -5.18 12.02 2.53
C TRP A 124 -4.47 12.39 3.83
N LYS A 125 -5.14 12.16 4.96
CA LYS A 125 -4.66 12.50 6.30
C LYS A 125 -3.76 11.46 6.97
N ALA A 126 -3.38 10.40 6.26
CA ALA A 126 -2.40 9.46 6.81
C ALA A 126 -1.08 10.17 7.15
N PRO A 127 -0.41 9.78 8.25
CA PRO A 127 0.88 10.34 8.62
C PRO A 127 1.92 10.13 7.51
N TYR A 128 2.64 11.19 7.16
CA TYR A 128 3.70 11.15 6.13
C TYR A 128 4.77 10.11 6.46
N ASP A 129 5.20 10.06 7.72
CA ASP A 129 6.29 9.18 8.17
C ASP A 129 5.92 7.70 8.03
N MET A 130 4.66 7.35 8.31
CA MET A 130 4.15 5.99 8.15
C MET A 130 4.20 5.54 6.68
N ALA A 131 3.86 6.44 5.75
CA ALA A 131 3.98 6.15 4.32
C ALA A 131 5.44 5.94 3.88
N ARG A 132 6.37 6.79 4.37
CA ARG A 132 7.81 6.65 4.12
C ARG A 132 8.40 5.36 4.69
N GLU A 133 7.99 4.98 5.89
CA GLU A 133 8.38 3.71 6.51
C GLU A 133 7.87 2.53 5.70
N THR A 134 6.61 2.57 5.26
CA THR A 134 6.02 1.53 4.41
C THR A 134 6.81 1.36 3.10
N PHE A 135 7.20 2.46 2.44
CA PHE A 135 8.07 2.40 1.26
C PHE A 135 9.41 1.74 1.57
N SER A 136 10.04 2.14 2.68
CA SER A 136 11.35 1.61 3.08
C SER A 136 11.26 0.09 3.30
N ASN A 137 10.25 -0.37 4.03
CA ASN A 137 10.01 -1.78 4.27
C ASN A 137 9.70 -2.56 2.98
N MET A 138 8.92 -1.97 2.07
CA MET A 138 8.63 -2.57 0.76
C MET A 138 9.90 -2.77 -0.07
N VAL A 139 10.75 -1.75 -0.14
CA VAL A 139 12.02 -1.82 -0.89
C VAL A 139 12.95 -2.85 -0.27
N GLN A 140 13.04 -2.92 1.06
CA GLN A 140 13.84 -3.95 1.73
C GLN A 140 13.31 -5.36 1.45
N LEU A 141 11.98 -5.54 1.36
CA LEU A 141 11.39 -6.81 0.96
C LEU A 141 11.73 -7.17 -0.49
N ALA A 142 11.62 -6.20 -1.41
CA ALA A 142 11.97 -6.38 -2.81
C ALA A 142 13.44 -6.75 -3.02
N LEU A 143 14.36 -6.10 -2.30
CA LEU A 143 15.80 -6.42 -2.35
C LEU A 143 16.08 -7.86 -1.87
N LYS A 144 15.39 -8.33 -0.83
CA LYS A 144 15.52 -9.71 -0.35
C LYS A 144 15.04 -10.72 -1.40
N ILE A 145 13.92 -10.42 -2.05
CA ILE A 145 13.38 -11.25 -3.14
C ILE A 145 14.38 -11.31 -4.30
N GLU A 146 14.90 -10.15 -4.74
CA GLU A 146 15.90 -10.07 -5.81
C GLU A 146 17.13 -10.93 -5.51
N THR A 147 17.63 -10.91 -4.28
CA THR A 147 18.80 -11.72 -3.88
C THR A 147 18.53 -13.21 -3.72
N SER A 148 17.25 -13.61 -3.65
CA SER A 148 16.83 -14.99 -3.47
C SER A 148 16.36 -15.66 -4.78
N ALA A 149 16.28 -14.88 -5.87
CA ALA A 149 15.93 -15.33 -7.22
C ALA A 149 17.18 -15.83 -7.98
#